data_AF-A0A8T2IG63-F1
#
_entry.id   AF-A0A8T2IG63-F1
#
_cell.length_a   1.000
_cell.length_b   1.000
_cell.length_c   1.000
_cell.angle_alpha   90.00
_cell.angle_beta   90.00
_cell.angle_gamma   90.00
#
_symmetry.space_group_name_H-M   'P 1'
#
loop_
_entity.id
_entity.type
_entity.pdbx_description
1 polymer ?
#
loop_
_entity_poly.entity_id
_entity_poly.type
_entity_poly.pdbx_seq_one_letter_code
_entity_poly.pdbx_strand_id
1 'polypeptide(L)'
;MYSRNMVDYHLIMDLIPSIARIFFLQQLGELSLSVAQSALLLGIGLQHKSVDQLEKEIELPSSQLMGLFNRIIRKIVQQFNRILEKAVEEDMVATKEVIMEPTMKTLSEDLEEAAKEFQEKHKQEVEKLKGIDLSQYVIRGQDDEWNDVLKKTGQNASVISVKSDKKRKPEQTEPEGFKQKKMFKKNKDKRPKFRS
;
A
#
# COMPACT_ATOMS: atom_id res chain seq x y z
N MET A 1 -17.77 2.54 -22.94
CA MET A 1 -18.50 1.31 -23.34
C MET A 1 -18.89 1.34 -24.81
N TYR A 2 -19.54 2.40 -25.28
CA TYR A 2 -19.87 2.58 -26.70
C TYR A 2 -18.64 2.57 -27.63
N SER A 3 -17.56 3.27 -27.27
CA SER A 3 -16.30 3.27 -28.02
C SER A 3 -15.63 1.91 -28.16
N ARG A 4 -16.06 0.89 -27.40
CA ARG A 4 -15.60 -0.51 -27.50
C ARG A 4 -16.56 -1.39 -28.33
N ASN A 5 -17.53 -0.79 -29.02
CA ASN A 5 -18.61 -1.46 -29.76
C ASN A 5 -19.46 -2.41 -28.88
N MET A 6 -19.50 -2.18 -27.56
CA MET A 6 -20.23 -3.06 -26.63
C MET A 6 -21.70 -2.66 -26.45
N VAL A 7 -22.10 -1.46 -26.93
CA VAL A 7 -23.42 -0.88 -26.69
C VAL A 7 -23.89 -0.10 -27.92
N ASP A 8 -25.21 0.01 -28.08
CA ASP A 8 -25.88 0.76 -29.14
C ASP A 8 -25.67 2.29 -29.03
N TYR A 9 -25.73 3.00 -30.15
CA TYR A 9 -25.47 4.43 -30.28
C TYR A 9 -26.55 5.29 -29.64
N HIS A 10 -27.77 4.76 -29.53
CA HIS A 10 -28.87 5.41 -28.83
C HIS A 10 -28.52 5.81 -27.39
N LEU A 11 -27.60 5.10 -26.74
CA LEU A 11 -27.19 5.37 -25.37
C LEU A 11 -26.33 6.63 -25.19
N ILE A 12 -25.76 7.16 -26.28
CA ILE A 12 -24.89 8.34 -26.25
C ILE A 12 -25.45 9.50 -27.07
N MET A 13 -26.64 9.35 -27.65
CA MET A 13 -27.26 10.34 -28.56
C MET A 13 -27.55 11.67 -27.86
N ASP A 14 -27.77 11.66 -26.55
CA ASP A 14 -27.93 12.85 -25.71
C ASP A 14 -26.65 13.68 -25.57
N LEU A 15 -25.48 13.04 -25.67
CA LEU A 15 -24.17 13.70 -25.58
C LEU A 15 -23.70 14.26 -26.93
N ILE A 16 -24.16 13.70 -28.06
CA ILE A 16 -23.72 14.08 -29.40
C ILE A 16 -23.94 15.57 -29.71
N PRO A 17 -25.08 16.21 -29.38
CA PRO A 17 -25.29 17.63 -29.66
C PRO A 17 -24.25 18.53 -28.97
N SER A 18 -23.94 18.25 -27.70
CA SER A 18 -22.94 19.00 -26.94
C SER A 18 -21.55 18.81 -27.53
N ILE A 19 -21.19 17.57 -27.85
CA ILE A 19 -19.91 17.23 -28.47
C ILE A 19 -19.76 17.91 -29.83
N ALA A 20 -20.80 17.90 -30.67
CA ALA A 20 -20.81 18.53 -31.98
C ALA A 20 -20.60 20.05 -31.86
N ARG A 21 -21.25 20.71 -30.90
CA ARG A 21 -21.05 22.16 -30.65
C ARG A 21 -19.60 22.47 -30.30
N ILE A 22 -19.00 21.75 -29.34
CA ILE A 22 -17.61 21.96 -28.92
C ILE A 22 -16.65 21.73 -30.10
N PHE A 23 -16.94 20.74 -30.95
CA PHE A 23 -16.14 20.44 -32.13
C PHE A 23 -16.20 21.58 -33.18
N PHE A 24 -17.39 22.00 -33.57
CA PHE A 24 -17.56 23.07 -34.57
C PHE A 24 -17.17 24.46 -34.07
N LEU A 25 -17.16 24.67 -32.75
CA LEU A 25 -16.60 25.87 -32.11
C LEU A 25 -15.06 25.83 -31.97
N GLN A 26 -14.40 24.79 -32.49
CA GLN A 26 -12.94 24.61 -32.43
C GLN A 26 -12.37 24.58 -31.00
N GLN A 27 -13.19 24.27 -29.99
CA GLN A 27 -12.78 24.20 -28.59
C GLN A 27 -12.05 22.88 -28.25
N LEU A 28 -12.18 21.87 -29.11
CA LEU A 28 -11.57 20.54 -28.95
C LEU A 28 -10.11 20.47 -29.43
N GLY A 29 -9.53 21.58 -29.90
CA GLY A 29 -8.17 21.64 -30.43
C GLY A 29 -8.00 20.92 -31.77
N GLU A 30 -6.86 20.24 -31.98
CA GLU A 30 -6.47 19.58 -33.23
C GLU A 30 -7.22 18.24 -33.49
N LEU A 31 -8.55 18.25 -33.49
CA LEU A 31 -9.33 17.09 -33.92
C LEU A 31 -9.61 17.21 -35.44
N SER A 32 -8.86 16.48 -36.26
CA SER A 32 -9.14 16.41 -37.70
C SER A 32 -10.11 15.27 -38.03
N LEU A 33 -11.28 15.64 -38.56
CA LEU A 33 -12.27 14.72 -39.11
C LEU A 33 -12.28 14.82 -40.64
N SER A 34 -12.51 13.68 -41.30
CA SER A 34 -12.76 13.68 -42.74
C SER A 34 -14.05 14.46 -43.05
N VAL A 35 -14.19 15.01 -44.25
CA VAL A 35 -15.38 15.76 -44.68
C VAL A 35 -16.66 14.96 -44.44
N ALA A 36 -16.67 13.67 -44.80
CA ALA A 36 -17.82 12.79 -44.55
C ALA A 36 -18.11 12.57 -43.05
N GLN A 37 -17.06 12.53 -42.22
CA GLN A 37 -17.20 12.40 -40.77
C GLN A 37 -17.76 13.68 -40.14
N SER A 38 -17.31 14.84 -40.59
CA SER A 38 -17.82 16.14 -40.16
C SER A 38 -19.28 16.34 -40.59
N ALA A 39 -19.62 15.98 -41.83
CA ALA A 39 -20.99 16.02 -42.32
C ALA A 39 -21.93 15.11 -41.51
N LEU A 40 -21.46 13.90 -41.18
CA LEU A 40 -22.20 12.97 -40.32
C LEU A 40 -22.41 13.53 -38.91
N LEU A 41 -21.36 14.08 -38.27
CA LEU A 41 -21.46 14.70 -36.96
C LEU A 41 -22.39 15.93 -36.95
N LEU A 42 -22.37 16.71 -38.03
CA LEU A 42 -23.27 17.84 -38.24
C LEU A 42 -24.73 17.39 -38.34
N GLY A 43 -25.00 16.37 -39.16
CA GLY A 43 -26.34 15.85 -39.41
C GLY A 43 -26.98 15.26 -38.15
N ILE A 44 -26.23 14.44 -37.41
CA ILE A 44 -26.72 13.80 -36.18
C ILE A 44 -26.76 14.79 -35.02
N GLY A 45 -25.70 15.57 -34.83
CA GLY A 45 -25.51 16.39 -33.63
C GLY A 45 -26.22 17.74 -33.65
N LEU A 46 -26.13 18.48 -34.76
CA LEU A 46 -26.69 19.83 -34.86
C LEU A 46 -28.01 19.88 -35.65
N GLN A 47 -28.20 19.01 -36.64
CA GLN A 47 -29.43 18.97 -37.44
C GLN A 47 -30.44 17.94 -36.91
N HIS A 48 -30.06 17.11 -35.93
CA HIS A 48 -30.91 16.08 -35.33
C HIS A 48 -31.62 15.16 -36.33
N LYS A 49 -30.95 14.85 -37.44
CA LYS A 49 -31.47 13.93 -38.46
C LYS A 49 -31.33 12.49 -38.00
N SER A 50 -32.26 11.64 -38.43
CA SER A 50 -32.13 10.20 -38.21
C SER A 50 -31.06 9.60 -39.10
N VAL A 51 -30.53 8.44 -38.70
CA VAL A 51 -29.54 7.71 -39.50
C VAL A 51 -30.08 7.37 -40.89
N ASP A 52 -31.37 7.02 -41.01
CA ASP A 52 -32.01 6.70 -42.30
C ASP A 52 -32.11 7.91 -43.25
N GLN A 53 -32.27 9.13 -42.69
CA GLN A 53 -32.25 10.36 -43.49
C GLN A 53 -30.84 10.66 -43.98
N LEU A 54 -29.85 10.49 -43.10
CA LEU A 54 -28.43 10.63 -43.43
C LEU A 54 -27.96 9.60 -44.46
N GLU A 55 -28.50 8.38 -44.44
CA GLU A 55 -28.22 7.34 -45.44
C GLU A 55 -28.54 7.80 -46.86
N LYS A 56 -29.68 8.49 -47.02
CA LYS A 56 -30.14 9.02 -48.31
C LYS A 56 -29.35 10.24 -48.77
N GLU A 57 -28.91 11.09 -47.85
CA GLU A 57 -28.18 12.32 -48.16
C GLU A 57 -26.70 12.09 -48.46
N ILE A 58 -26.08 11.15 -47.74
CA ILE A 58 -24.67 10.83 -47.85
C ILE A 58 -24.43 9.69 -48.88
N GLU A 59 -25.50 9.05 -49.37
CA GLU A 59 -25.47 7.95 -50.34
C GLU A 59 -24.57 6.78 -49.91
N LEU A 60 -24.52 6.52 -48.61
CA LEU A 60 -23.67 5.51 -47.99
C LEU A 60 -24.52 4.55 -47.16
N PRO A 61 -24.29 3.22 -47.21
CA PRO A 61 -25.07 2.26 -46.43
C PRO A 61 -25.04 2.57 -44.92
N SER A 62 -26.16 2.35 -44.24
CA SER A 62 -26.31 2.62 -42.80
C SER A 62 -25.22 1.94 -41.94
N SER A 63 -24.80 0.72 -42.32
CA SER A 63 -23.71 0.01 -41.64
C SER A 63 -22.36 0.75 -41.71
N GLN A 64 -22.07 1.40 -42.84
CA GLN A 64 -20.85 2.18 -43.02
C GLN A 64 -20.93 3.53 -42.28
N LEU A 65 -22.09 4.19 -42.28
CA LEU A 65 -22.33 5.39 -41.48
C LEU A 65 -22.08 5.12 -40.00
N MET A 66 -22.59 3.99 -39.50
CA MET A 66 -22.39 3.56 -38.12
C MET A 66 -20.90 3.29 -37.81
N GLY A 67 -20.19 2.68 -38.76
CA GLY A 67 -18.74 2.50 -38.70
C GLY A 67 -17.97 3.82 -38.64
N LEU A 68 -18.35 4.81 -39.45
CA LEU A 68 -17.77 6.15 -39.43
C LEU A 68 -18.07 6.87 -38.12
N PHE A 69 -19.29 6.79 -37.62
CA PHE A 69 -19.68 7.36 -36.33
C PHE A 69 -18.85 6.76 -35.19
N ASN A 70 -18.65 5.44 -35.17
CA ASN A 70 -17.75 4.79 -34.20
C ASN A 70 -16.32 5.31 -34.26
N ARG A 71 -15.79 5.58 -35.47
CA ARG A 71 -14.46 6.19 -35.62
C ARG A 71 -14.43 7.61 -35.06
N ILE A 72 -15.47 8.41 -35.28
CA ILE A 72 -15.60 9.76 -34.73
C ILE A 72 -15.56 9.71 -33.20
N ILE A 73 -16.40 8.87 -32.58
CA ILE A 73 -16.45 8.77 -31.11
C ILE A 73 -15.11 8.31 -30.52
N ARG A 74 -14.42 7.37 -31.16
CA ARG A 74 -13.07 6.95 -30.71
C ARG A 74 -12.07 8.11 -30.76
N LYS A 75 -12.05 8.90 -31.84
CA LYS A 75 -11.18 10.09 -31.95
C LYS A 75 -11.48 11.10 -30.86
N ILE A 76 -12.76 11.35 -30.58
CA ILE A 76 -13.19 12.32 -29.57
C ILE A 76 -12.78 11.86 -28.16
N VAL A 77 -12.99 10.58 -27.83
CA VAL A 77 -12.54 10.03 -26.55
C VAL A 77 -11.02 10.08 -26.41
N GLN A 78 -10.27 9.78 -27.48
CA GLN A 78 -8.80 9.93 -27.48
C GLN A 78 -8.38 11.38 -27.21
N GLN A 79 -9.06 12.35 -27.80
CA GLN A 79 -8.76 13.76 -27.60
C GLN A 79 -9.09 14.21 -26.17
N PHE A 80 -10.22 13.78 -25.60
CA PHE A 80 -10.55 14.06 -24.21
C PHE A 80 -9.53 13.45 -23.24
N ASN A 81 -9.08 12.21 -23.48
CA ASN A 81 -8.03 11.61 -22.67
C ASN A 81 -6.72 12.40 -22.75
N ARG A 82 -6.31 12.86 -23.92
CA ARG A 82 -5.11 13.72 -24.06
C ARG A 82 -5.23 15.03 -23.28
N ILE A 83 -6.41 15.66 -23.31
CA ILE A 83 -6.66 16.89 -22.54
C ILE A 83 -6.58 16.61 -21.04
N LEU A 84 -7.16 15.49 -20.58
CA LEU A 84 -7.08 15.08 -19.18
C LEU A 84 -5.65 14.72 -18.76
N GLU A 85 -4.92 13.98 -19.58
CA GLU A 85 -3.51 13.64 -19.36
C GLU A 85 -2.66 14.91 -19.22
N LYS A 86 -2.85 15.88 -20.12
CA LYS A 86 -2.14 17.18 -20.06
C LYS A 86 -2.49 17.97 -18.81
N ALA A 87 -3.77 18.02 -18.42
CA ALA A 87 -4.19 18.70 -17.20
C ALA A 87 -3.61 18.03 -15.94
N VAL A 88 -3.52 16.70 -15.93
CA VAL A 88 -2.88 15.96 -14.83
C VAL A 88 -1.37 16.21 -14.80
N GLU A 89 -0.70 16.23 -15.96
CA GLU A 89 0.72 16.55 -16.05
C GLU A 89 1.03 17.96 -15.53
N GLU A 90 0.16 18.94 -15.81
CA GLU A 90 0.28 20.31 -15.29
C GLU A 90 0.06 20.38 -13.76
N ASP A 91 -0.80 19.53 -13.20
CA ASP A 91 -1.09 19.46 -11.76
C ASP A 91 -0.07 18.57 -10.99
N MET A 92 0.68 17.71 -11.70
CA MET A 92 1.81 17.01 -11.13
C MET A 92 2.92 18.01 -10.83
N VAL A 93 3.08 18.34 -9.54
CA VAL A 93 4.17 19.17 -9.01
C VAL A 93 5.47 18.78 -9.69
N ALA A 94 6.02 19.71 -10.48
CA ALA A 94 7.28 19.56 -11.21
C ALA A 94 8.24 18.75 -10.35
N THR A 95 8.67 17.59 -10.86
CA THR A 95 9.64 16.70 -10.22
C THR A 95 10.70 17.57 -9.59
N LYS A 96 10.62 17.73 -8.26
CA LYS A 96 11.60 18.52 -7.53
C LYS A 96 12.92 17.86 -7.89
N GLU A 97 13.79 18.55 -8.61
CA GLU A 97 15.15 18.06 -8.83
C GLU A 97 15.72 17.85 -7.43
N VAL A 98 15.76 16.58 -7.01
CA VAL A 98 16.39 16.21 -5.76
C VAL A 98 17.87 16.34 -6.06
N ILE A 99 18.40 17.55 -5.87
CA ILE A 99 19.82 17.81 -5.86
C ILE A 99 20.35 17.02 -4.67
N MET A 100 20.87 15.82 -4.94
CA MET A 100 21.56 15.00 -3.95
C MET A 100 22.91 15.66 -3.69
N GLU A 101 22.93 16.60 -2.73
CA GLU A 101 24.19 17.14 -2.23
C GLU A 101 24.96 16.02 -1.51
N PRO A 102 26.29 15.90 -1.74
CA PRO A 102 27.11 14.94 -1.02
C PRO A 102 26.99 15.20 0.48
N THR A 103 26.67 14.17 1.26
CA THR A 103 26.65 14.27 2.71
C THR A 103 28.05 14.65 3.22
N MET A 104 28.15 15.63 4.12
CA MET A 104 29.44 16.10 4.66
C MET A 104 30.23 15.00 5.39
N LYS A 105 29.54 13.98 5.90
CA LYS A 105 30.12 12.77 6.45
C LYS A 105 29.88 11.61 5.50
N THR A 106 30.87 10.73 5.38
CA THR A 106 30.69 9.46 4.66
C THR A 106 29.84 8.52 5.50
N LEU A 107 29.07 7.64 4.85
CA LEU A 107 28.29 6.60 5.54
C LEU A 107 29.17 5.74 6.45
N SER A 108 30.43 5.50 6.05
CA SER A 108 31.40 4.75 6.83
C SER A 108 31.75 5.43 8.16
N GLU A 109 31.95 6.75 8.16
CA GLU A 109 32.27 7.52 9.38
C GLU A 109 31.09 7.51 10.36
N ASP A 110 29.86 7.65 9.87
CA ASP A 110 28.64 7.61 10.69
C ASP A 110 28.43 6.22 11.33
N LEU A 111 28.69 5.16 10.55
CA LEU A 111 28.66 3.77 11.06
C LEU A 111 29.75 3.51 12.11
N GLU A 112 30.95 4.05 11.94
CA GLU A 112 32.03 3.92 12.91
C GLU A 112 31.76 4.70 14.21
N GLU A 113 31.19 5.90 14.12
CA GLU A 113 30.77 6.70 15.27
C GLU A 113 29.71 5.96 16.08
N ALA A 114 28.67 5.44 15.41
CA ALA A 114 27.64 4.62 16.04
C ALA A 114 28.20 3.32 16.66
N ALA A 115 29.16 2.67 16.01
CA ALA A 115 29.81 1.46 16.54
C ALA A 115 30.63 1.75 17.80
N LYS A 116 31.36 2.87 17.84
CA LYS A 116 32.13 3.29 19.03
C LYS A 116 31.21 3.61 20.19
N GLU A 117 30.13 4.36 19.97
CA GLU A 117 29.14 4.64 21.01
C GLU A 117 28.51 3.36 21.59
N PHE A 118 28.21 2.38 20.73
CA PHE A 118 27.68 1.10 21.17
C PHE A 118 28.68 0.33 22.02
N GLN A 119 29.95 0.28 21.61
CA GLN A 119 31.01 -0.39 22.36
C GLN A 119 31.26 0.26 23.72
N GLU A 120 31.25 1.59 23.79
CA GLU A 120 31.41 2.31 25.06
C GLU A 120 30.25 2.05 26.01
N LYS A 121 29.00 2.14 25.52
CA LYS A 121 27.82 1.80 26.32
C LYS A 121 27.86 0.35 26.81
N HIS A 122 28.23 -0.58 25.93
CA HIS A 122 28.37 -1.99 26.28
C HIS A 122 29.46 -2.23 27.31
N LYS A 123 30.62 -1.57 27.19
CA LYS A 123 31.71 -1.66 28.16
C LYS A 123 31.28 -1.10 29.52
N GLN A 124 30.59 0.04 29.56
CA GLN A 124 30.05 0.60 30.79
C GLN A 124 29.03 -0.32 31.45
N GLU A 125 28.18 -0.98 30.68
CA GLU A 125 27.21 -1.96 31.19
C GLU A 125 27.91 -3.20 31.75
N VAL A 126 28.92 -3.72 31.05
CA VAL A 126 29.75 -4.84 31.52
C VAL A 126 30.54 -4.48 32.79
N GLU A 127 31.08 -3.26 32.89
CA GLU A 127 31.78 -2.80 34.10
C GLU A 127 30.82 -2.67 35.30
N LYS A 128 29.59 -2.19 35.08
CA LYS A 128 28.53 -2.21 36.11
C LYS A 128 28.21 -3.64 36.56
N LEU A 129 28.22 -4.61 35.63
CA LEU A 129 27.97 -6.02 35.94
C LEU A 129 29.14 -6.68 36.70
N LYS A 130 30.39 -6.28 36.45
CA LYS A 130 31.59 -6.82 37.11
C LYS A 130 31.68 -6.50 38.61
N GLY A 131 30.99 -5.46 39.08
CA GLY A 131 30.93 -5.09 40.50
C GLY A 131 29.83 -5.78 41.31
N ILE A 132 28.99 -6.60 40.67
CA ILE A 132 27.87 -7.28 41.32
C ILE A 132 28.33 -8.66 41.77
N ASP A 133 28.21 -8.95 43.06
CA ASP A 133 28.48 -10.28 43.61
C ASP A 133 27.40 -11.28 43.15
N LEU A 134 27.71 -11.98 42.06
CA LEU A 134 26.86 -12.99 41.43
C LEU A 134 26.93 -14.34 42.17
N SER A 135 27.67 -14.44 43.27
CA SER A 135 27.82 -15.69 44.05
C SER A 135 26.49 -16.24 44.59
N GLN A 136 25.52 -15.37 44.87
CA GLN A 136 24.15 -15.76 45.25
C GLN A 136 23.34 -16.42 44.11
N TYR A 137 23.73 -16.18 42.85
CA TYR A 137 23.13 -16.79 41.66
C TYR A 137 23.89 -18.01 41.15
N VAL A 138 25.05 -18.33 41.73
CA VAL A 138 25.78 -19.57 41.43
C VAL A 138 24.91 -20.77 41.85
N ILE A 139 24.50 -21.56 40.87
CA ILE A 139 23.85 -22.84 41.09
C ILE A 139 24.95 -23.83 41.46
N ARG A 140 25.00 -24.27 42.73
CA ARG A 140 25.96 -25.27 43.19
C ARG A 140 25.55 -26.66 42.67
N GLY A 141 26.38 -27.27 41.83
CA GLY A 141 26.29 -28.65 41.36
C GLY A 141 27.67 -29.08 40.85
N GLN A 142 28.03 -30.35 40.99
CA GLN A 142 29.32 -30.84 40.46
C GLN A 142 29.27 -30.89 38.92
N ASP A 143 30.38 -30.61 38.23
CA ASP A 143 30.47 -30.60 36.75
C ASP A 143 29.98 -31.92 36.11
N ASP A 144 30.14 -33.03 36.82
CA ASP A 144 29.65 -34.34 36.40
C ASP A 144 28.11 -34.44 36.43
N GLU A 145 27.46 -33.82 37.42
CA GLU A 145 25.98 -33.78 37.53
C GLU A 145 25.37 -32.88 36.44
N TRP A 146 26.03 -31.78 36.09
CA TRP A 146 25.61 -30.89 35.01
C TRP A 146 25.70 -31.57 33.65
N ASN A 147 26.80 -32.29 33.38
CA ASN A 147 26.96 -33.04 32.14
C ASN A 147 25.92 -34.15 32.01
N ASP A 148 25.57 -34.82 33.11
CA ASP A 148 24.58 -35.89 33.10
C ASP A 148 23.15 -35.35 32.89
N VAL A 149 22.85 -34.18 33.44
CA VAL A 149 21.57 -33.47 33.23
C VAL A 149 21.45 -32.90 31.81
N LEU A 150 22.53 -32.32 31.25
CA LEU A 150 22.57 -31.80 29.88
C LEU A 150 22.48 -32.91 28.83
N LYS A 151 22.99 -34.11 29.12
CA LYS A 151 22.84 -35.28 28.24
C LYS A 151 21.43 -35.87 28.27
N LYS A 152 20.77 -35.88 29.43
CA LYS A 152 19.39 -36.40 29.59
C LYS A 152 18.33 -35.42 29.10
N THR A 153 18.66 -34.14 29.09
CA THR A 153 17.74 -33.04 28.78
C THR A 153 18.16 -32.43 27.45
N GLY A 154 17.59 -32.92 26.34
CA GLY A 154 17.87 -32.40 25.00
C GLY A 154 17.70 -30.87 24.92
N GLN A 155 18.33 -30.25 23.91
CA GLN A 155 18.58 -28.80 23.75
C GLN A 155 17.40 -27.82 23.97
N ASN A 156 16.16 -28.30 24.16
CA ASN A 156 14.93 -27.50 24.23
C ASN A 156 14.18 -27.59 25.57
N ALA A 157 14.84 -27.87 26.70
CA ALA A 157 14.15 -27.85 27.98
C ALA A 157 14.10 -26.45 28.61
N SER A 158 12.89 -25.96 28.87
CA SER A 158 12.65 -24.67 29.53
C SER A 158 12.97 -24.67 31.03
N VAL A 159 13.11 -25.85 31.66
CA VAL A 159 13.37 -25.97 33.11
C VAL A 159 14.31 -27.15 33.34
N ILE A 160 15.40 -26.91 34.06
CA ILE A 160 16.42 -27.89 34.41
C ILE A 160 16.55 -27.91 35.93
N SER A 161 16.45 -29.10 36.53
CA SER A 161 16.54 -29.28 37.99
C SER A 161 17.82 -30.00 38.37
N VAL A 162 18.71 -29.32 39.11
CA VAL A 162 19.89 -29.92 39.74
C VAL A 162 19.64 -30.02 41.24
N LYS A 163 20.00 -31.16 41.85
CA LYS A 163 19.77 -31.42 43.27
C LYS A 163 20.78 -30.63 44.09
N SER A 164 20.33 -29.78 45.01
CA SER A 164 21.22 -29.01 45.89
C SER A 164 21.23 -29.60 47.30
N ASP A 165 22.42 -29.89 47.84
CA ASP A 165 22.60 -30.56 49.13
C ASP A 165 22.40 -29.67 50.37
N LYS A 166 22.01 -28.39 50.20
CA LYS A 166 21.70 -27.50 51.32
C LYS A 166 20.60 -26.51 50.96
N LYS A 167 19.49 -26.52 51.73
CA LYS A 167 18.39 -25.53 51.60
C LYS A 167 18.97 -24.11 51.74
N ARG A 168 18.81 -23.28 50.70
CA ARG A 168 19.03 -21.82 50.80
C ARG A 168 18.16 -21.28 51.93
N LYS A 169 18.76 -20.51 52.86
CA LYS A 169 17.99 -19.69 53.80
C LYS A 169 17.25 -18.62 52.99
N PRO A 170 15.95 -18.37 53.22
CA PRO A 170 15.28 -17.23 52.63
C PRO A 170 15.80 -15.97 53.31
N GLU A 171 16.65 -15.21 52.63
CA GLU A 171 17.09 -13.91 53.11
C GLU A 171 16.03 -12.87 52.71
N GLN A 172 15.42 -12.28 53.73
CA GLN A 172 14.58 -11.09 53.62
C GLN A 172 15.49 -9.90 53.33
N THR A 173 15.62 -9.54 52.06
CA THR A 173 16.10 -8.22 51.66
C THR A 173 15.36 -7.83 50.40
N GLU A 174 14.32 -7.01 50.56
CA GLU A 174 13.81 -6.22 49.45
C GLU A 174 14.93 -5.29 48.94
N PRO A 175 15.05 -5.14 47.62
CA PRO A 175 15.01 -3.80 47.08
C PRO A 175 13.92 -3.68 46.01
N GLU A 176 13.33 -2.49 45.96
CA GLU A 176 12.33 -2.06 45.00
C GLU A 176 12.71 -2.35 43.54
N GLY A 177 11.73 -2.82 42.75
CA GLY A 177 11.89 -2.93 41.29
C GLY A 177 10.76 -3.68 40.59
N PHE A 178 9.82 -2.91 40.02
CA PHE A 178 8.90 -3.27 38.92
C PHE A 178 7.86 -4.39 39.14
N LYS A 179 6.71 -4.01 39.70
CA LYS A 179 5.45 -4.75 39.54
C LYS A 179 4.86 -4.53 38.13
N GLN A 180 5.10 -5.45 37.20
CA GLN A 180 4.25 -5.58 36.01
C GLN A 180 3.02 -6.46 36.33
N LYS A 181 1.86 -5.83 36.49
CA LYS A 181 0.56 -6.51 36.57
C LYS A 181 0.21 -7.11 35.20
N LYS A 182 0.33 -8.44 35.03
CA LYS A 182 -0.37 -9.16 33.95
C LYS A 182 -1.80 -9.50 34.41
N MET A 183 -2.78 -8.79 33.84
CA MET A 183 -4.21 -9.08 34.00
C MET A 183 -4.59 -10.26 33.09
N PHE A 184 -4.73 -11.46 33.66
CA PHE A 184 -5.44 -12.57 33.01
C PHE A 184 -6.93 -12.50 33.39
N LYS A 185 -7.78 -12.02 32.47
CA LYS A 185 -9.23 -11.93 32.65
C LYS A 185 -9.85 -13.32 32.38
N LYS A 186 -10.02 -14.14 33.43
CA LYS A 186 -10.89 -15.33 33.41
C LYS A 186 -12.32 -14.86 33.69
N ASN A 187 -13.21 -14.94 32.71
CA ASN A 187 -14.64 -14.75 32.93
C ASN A 187 -15.32 -16.13 32.84
N LYS A 188 -15.93 -16.59 33.93
CA LYS A 188 -16.72 -17.82 33.95
C LYS A 188 -18.05 -17.59 34.66
N ASP A 189 -19.10 -17.79 33.86
CA ASP A 189 -20.48 -18.22 34.18
C ASP A 189 -21.36 -17.38 35.11
N LYS A 190 -22.48 -16.89 34.52
CA LYS A 190 -23.81 -16.97 35.13
C LYS A 190 -24.87 -17.31 34.07
N ARG A 191 -25.35 -18.56 34.07
CA ARG A 191 -26.70 -18.90 33.58
C ARG A 191 -27.72 -18.50 34.66
N PRO A 192 -28.97 -18.18 34.27
CA PRO A 192 -30.08 -18.86 34.93
C PRO A 192 -31.18 -19.37 33.97
N LYS A 193 -31.46 -20.66 34.15
CA LYS A 193 -32.70 -21.47 34.08
C LYS A 193 -33.98 -20.97 33.36
N PHE A 194 -34.35 -21.73 32.33
CA PHE A 194 -35.60 -22.50 32.07
C PHE A 194 -36.99 -22.00 32.55
N ARG A 195 -37.93 -21.97 31.58
CA ARG A 195 -39.24 -22.69 31.47
C ARG A 195 -39.94 -22.15 30.20
N SER A 196 -40.76 -22.86 29.43
CA SER A 196 -41.29 -24.22 29.42
C SER A 196 -41.66 -24.54 27.96
#